data_AF-A0A641AQL8-F1
#
_entry.id   AF-A0A641AQL8-F1
#
_cell.length_a   1.000
_cell.length_b   1.000
_cell.length_c   1.000
_cell.angle_alpha   90.00
_cell.angle_beta   90.00
_cell.angle_gamma   90.00
#
_symmetry.space_group_name_H-M   'P 1'
#
loop_
_entity.id
_entity.type
_entity.pdbx_description
1 polymer ?
#
loop_
_entity_poly.entity_id
_entity_poly.type
_entity_poly.pdbx_seq_one_letter_code
_entity_poly.pdbx_strand_id
1 'polypeptide(L)'
;MTILALPDRGWPAYEDALLRLAERRAKPGDAKQLRFLRDLQLVTSDLSDVTDAGQQYFHARFIKEDFATATAVLHAALLDYPPAAAVAQLLFGLDRADRDKADSILRHHGLGEGLTDRTLGAMLTLMHTADVIEYTPKSGAIKVLDSAVGAALPPRSIFIAPETPYGNKAWLRRLLGEATGHVHWLDKHFMPVAFDAIWEAVDGTLVKEVHVLSLRLADHEGRRPIRNYRDLVRELSGRGVDLRWHTIDSSLMKGTHDRWILAENSARNVPNVNAIYTGQHSEMSLSSNLAELEGVFASYWDMSKPFDDQQI
;
A
#
# COMPACT_ATOMS: atom_id res chain seq x y z
N MET A 1 12.13 -5.67 5.68
CA MET A 1 10.78 -5.33 6.21
C MET A 1 10.91 -5.04 7.69
N THR A 2 10.41 -3.89 8.14
CA THR A 2 10.28 -3.60 9.57
C THR A 2 9.15 -4.47 10.12
N ILE A 3 9.42 -5.24 11.17
CA ILE A 3 8.41 -6.04 11.85
C ILE A 3 7.46 -5.08 12.57
N LEU A 4 6.19 -5.10 12.18
CA LEU A 4 5.14 -4.28 12.80
C LEU A 4 4.76 -4.86 14.16
N ALA A 5 4.63 -4.02 15.17
CA ALA A 5 4.21 -4.44 16.50
C ALA A 5 2.69 -4.62 16.55
N LEU A 6 2.20 -5.83 16.82
CA LEU A 6 0.77 -6.05 17.10
C LEU A 6 0.41 -5.63 18.54
N PRO A 7 -0.81 -5.12 18.78
CA PRO A 7 -1.24 -4.79 20.13
C PRO A 7 -1.39 -6.05 20.98
N ASP A 8 -0.79 -6.07 22.17
CA ASP A 8 -0.83 -7.20 23.12
C ASP A 8 -1.69 -6.96 24.38
N ARG A 9 -2.34 -5.80 24.42
CA ARG A 9 -3.07 -5.22 25.55
C ARG A 9 -4.26 -4.42 25.03
N GLY A 10 -5.18 -4.02 25.91
CA GLY A 10 -6.28 -3.13 25.56
C GLY A 10 -5.78 -1.70 25.27
N TRP A 11 -6.55 -0.96 24.48
CA TRP A 11 -6.26 0.43 24.10
C TRP A 11 -5.89 1.38 25.25
N PRO A 12 -6.52 1.31 26.45
CA PRO A 12 -6.17 2.20 27.56
C PRO A 12 -4.70 2.16 27.97
N ALA A 13 -4.01 1.03 27.78
CA ALA A 13 -2.58 0.92 28.08
C ALA A 13 -1.70 1.70 27.10
N TYR A 14 -2.14 1.83 25.84
CA TYR A 14 -1.46 2.62 24.82
C TYR A 14 -1.81 4.10 24.97
N GLU A 15 -3.06 4.44 25.26
CA GLU A 15 -3.48 5.82 25.59
C GLU A 15 -2.66 6.38 26.76
N ASP A 16 -2.49 5.61 27.82
CA ASP A 16 -1.73 5.98 29.01
C ASP A 16 -0.23 6.17 28.71
N ALA A 17 0.34 5.37 27.81
CA ALA A 17 1.71 5.55 27.33
C ALA A 17 1.86 6.81 26.44
N LEU A 18 0.89 7.06 25.56
CA LEU A 18 0.86 8.26 24.70
C LEU A 18 0.73 9.54 25.55
N LEU A 19 -0.17 9.53 26.54
CA LEU A 19 -0.34 10.61 27.51
C LEU A 19 0.97 10.92 28.24
N ARG A 20 1.63 9.88 28.79
CA ARG A 20 2.94 10.04 29.43
C ARG A 20 3.98 10.61 28.48
N LEU A 21 4.03 10.18 27.23
CA LEU A 21 4.99 10.70 26.26
C LEU A 21 4.74 12.19 25.98
N ALA A 22 3.49 12.57 25.68
CA ALA A 22 3.11 13.95 25.38
C ALA A 22 3.41 14.91 26.55
N GLU A 23 3.31 14.44 27.80
CA GLU A 23 3.63 15.22 28.99
C GLU A 23 5.11 15.16 29.40
N ARG A 24 5.97 14.50 28.60
CA ARG A 24 7.40 14.29 28.90
C ARG A 24 7.63 13.48 30.19
N ARG A 25 6.74 12.53 30.46
CA ARG A 25 6.73 11.61 31.62
C ARG A 25 6.89 10.14 31.21
N ALA A 26 7.27 9.86 29.95
CA ALA A 26 7.49 8.49 29.46
C ALA A 26 8.54 7.76 30.31
N LYS A 27 8.30 6.47 30.55
CA LYS A 27 9.18 5.61 31.33
C LYS A 27 9.85 4.56 30.43
N PRO A 28 11.02 4.02 30.82
CA PRO A 28 11.65 2.92 30.08
C PRO A 28 10.72 1.72 29.82
N GLY A 29 9.76 1.48 30.71
CA GLY A 29 8.76 0.41 30.57
C GLY A 29 7.72 0.62 29.45
N ASP A 30 7.60 1.83 28.90
CA ASP A 30 6.62 2.18 27.85
C ASP A 30 7.11 1.81 26.44
N ALA A 31 8.38 1.40 26.28
CA ALA A 31 9.02 1.20 24.98
C ALA A 31 8.25 0.25 24.04
N LYS A 32 7.55 -0.76 24.59
CA LYS A 32 6.73 -1.67 23.77
C LYS A 32 5.46 -0.98 23.25
N GLN A 33 4.78 -0.21 24.09
CA GLN A 33 3.58 0.56 23.74
C GLN A 33 3.91 1.66 22.73
N LEU A 34 5.01 2.38 22.96
CA LEU A 34 5.47 3.43 22.05
C LEU A 34 5.84 2.89 20.67
N ARG A 35 6.40 1.68 20.57
CA ARG A 35 6.64 1.03 19.27
C ARG A 35 5.34 0.78 18.49
N PHE A 36 4.29 0.29 19.14
CA PHE A 36 2.99 0.14 18.48
C PHE A 36 2.40 1.48 18.07
N LEU A 37 2.45 2.49 18.94
CA LEU A 37 1.96 3.84 18.63
C LEU A 37 2.75 4.50 17.49
N ARG A 38 4.05 4.22 17.36
CA ARG A 38 4.87 4.63 16.21
C ARG A 38 4.39 3.94 14.94
N ASP A 39 4.05 2.66 14.99
CA ASP A 39 3.55 1.93 13.83
C ASP A 39 2.14 2.42 13.41
N LEU A 40 1.37 2.99 14.34
CA LEU A 40 0.15 3.77 14.07
C LEU A 40 0.42 5.23 13.63
N GLN A 41 1.69 5.64 13.53
CA GLN A 41 2.11 7.02 13.24
C GLN A 41 1.60 8.07 14.23
N LEU A 42 1.31 7.70 15.47
CA LEU A 42 0.98 8.64 16.56
C LEU A 42 2.22 9.08 17.34
N VAL A 43 3.34 8.38 17.17
CA VAL A 43 4.62 8.63 17.84
C VAL A 43 5.73 8.69 16.79
N THR A 44 6.73 9.56 17.02
CA THR A 44 7.87 9.72 16.12
C THR A 44 8.70 8.44 15.99
N SER A 45 9.47 8.32 14.92
CA SER A 45 10.24 7.12 14.60
C SER A 45 11.29 6.76 15.67
N ASP A 46 11.83 7.76 16.36
CA ASP A 46 12.80 7.66 17.45
C ASP A 46 12.15 7.48 18.84
N LEU A 47 10.81 7.43 18.90
CA LEU A 47 10.01 7.27 20.12
C LEU A 47 10.20 8.41 21.14
N SER A 48 10.67 9.58 20.71
CA SER A 48 10.97 10.70 21.60
C SER A 48 9.81 11.70 21.75
N ASP A 49 8.90 11.75 20.78
CA ASP A 49 7.80 12.70 20.75
C ASP A 49 6.55 12.14 20.07
N VAL A 50 5.44 12.87 20.15
CA VAL A 50 4.23 12.59 19.37
C VAL A 50 4.31 13.22 17.98
N THR A 51 3.68 12.60 17.00
CA THR A 51 3.50 13.21 15.65
C THR A 51 2.37 14.24 15.68
N ASP A 52 2.11 14.92 14.56
CA ASP A 52 0.94 15.80 14.43
C ASP A 52 -0.37 15.05 14.69
N ALA A 53 -0.51 13.82 14.18
CA ALA A 53 -1.66 12.96 14.44
C ALA A 53 -1.74 12.58 15.93
N GLY A 54 -0.61 12.23 16.55
CA GLY A 54 -0.52 11.97 17.98
C GLY A 54 -0.91 13.18 18.84
N GLN A 55 -0.47 14.38 18.47
CA GLN A 55 -0.82 15.62 19.14
C GLN A 55 -2.31 15.95 18.99
N GLN A 56 -2.88 15.76 17.80
CA GLN A 56 -4.31 15.93 17.56
C GLN A 56 -5.14 14.97 18.42
N TYR A 57 -4.76 13.68 18.43
CA TYR A 57 -5.39 12.69 19.29
C TYR A 57 -5.29 13.09 20.77
N PHE A 58 -4.09 13.45 21.24
CA PHE A 58 -3.84 13.86 22.61
C PHE A 58 -4.69 15.07 23.03
N HIS A 59 -4.73 16.12 22.21
CA HIS A 59 -5.55 17.30 22.46
C HIS A 59 -7.04 16.98 22.50
N ALA A 60 -7.55 16.21 21.54
CA ALA A 60 -8.95 15.82 21.52
C ALA A 60 -9.31 14.98 22.75
N ARG A 61 -8.49 13.96 23.05
CA ARG A 61 -8.77 12.95 24.07
C ARG A 61 -8.62 13.43 25.51
N PHE A 62 -7.56 14.18 25.81
CA PHE A 62 -7.16 14.49 27.20
C PHE A 62 -7.31 15.96 27.58
N ILE A 63 -7.35 16.88 26.60
CA ILE A 63 -7.47 18.32 26.87
C ILE A 63 -8.89 18.81 26.65
N LYS A 64 -9.51 18.43 25.52
CA LYS A 64 -10.85 18.88 25.14
C LYS A 64 -11.97 17.92 25.54
N GLU A 65 -11.62 16.67 25.85
CA GLU A 65 -12.58 15.57 26.05
C GLU A 65 -13.53 15.40 24.84
N ASP A 66 -13.04 15.71 23.64
CA ASP A 66 -13.74 15.50 22.37
C ASP A 66 -13.46 14.08 21.86
N PHE A 67 -14.23 13.13 22.41
CA PHE A 67 -14.09 11.72 22.09
C PHE A 67 -14.36 11.41 20.62
N ALA A 68 -15.28 12.12 19.97
CA ALA A 68 -15.58 11.90 18.56
C ALA A 68 -14.38 12.22 17.67
N THR A 69 -13.73 13.37 17.91
CA THR A 69 -12.50 13.73 17.19
C THR A 69 -11.35 12.77 17.51
N ALA A 70 -11.19 12.35 18.77
CA ALA A 70 -10.17 11.37 19.13
C ALA A 70 -10.38 10.02 18.42
N THR A 71 -11.62 9.53 18.37
CA THR A 71 -12.00 8.31 17.63
C THR A 71 -11.71 8.47 16.14
N ALA A 72 -12.03 9.61 15.53
CA ALA A 72 -11.75 9.87 14.12
C ALA A 72 -10.25 9.84 13.78
N VAL A 73 -9.40 10.40 14.65
CA VAL A 73 -7.93 10.33 14.47
C VAL A 73 -7.42 8.90 14.58
N LEU A 74 -7.91 8.14 15.59
CA LEU A 74 -7.53 6.73 15.76
C LEU A 74 -8.04 5.85 14.61
N HIS A 75 -9.24 6.12 14.11
CA HIS A 75 -9.82 5.47 12.95
C HIS A 75 -8.91 5.63 11.73
N ALA A 76 -8.53 6.86 11.39
CA ALA A 76 -7.61 7.13 10.29
C ALA A 76 -6.26 6.43 10.46
N ALA A 77 -5.68 6.49 11.68
CA ALA A 77 -4.41 5.84 11.99
C ALA A 77 -4.47 4.31 11.81
N LEU A 78 -5.60 3.67 12.12
CA LEU A 78 -5.79 2.23 11.92
C LEU A 78 -6.00 1.86 10.45
N LEU A 79 -6.67 2.70 9.65
CA LEU A 79 -6.78 2.46 8.21
C LEU A 79 -5.45 2.60 7.47
N ASP A 80 -4.48 3.34 8.03
CA ASP A 80 -3.11 3.41 7.54
C ASP A 80 -2.17 2.35 8.14
N TYR A 81 -2.63 1.61 9.15
CA TYR A 81 -1.86 0.54 9.79
C TYR A 81 -2.03 -0.79 9.04
N PRO A 82 -0.98 -1.37 8.42
CA PRO A 82 -1.12 -2.45 7.44
C PRO A 82 -1.95 -3.67 7.90
N PRO A 83 -1.79 -4.20 9.14
CA PRO A 83 -2.64 -5.29 9.63
C PRO A 83 -4.14 -4.96 9.70
N ALA A 84 -4.48 -3.76 10.17
CA ALA A 84 -5.87 -3.32 10.25
C ALA A 84 -6.44 -3.02 8.86
N ALA A 85 -5.65 -2.37 7.99
CA ALA A 85 -5.99 -2.11 6.60
C ALA A 85 -6.25 -3.41 5.82
N ALA A 86 -5.44 -4.46 6.01
CA ALA A 86 -5.63 -5.76 5.36
C ALA A 86 -6.96 -6.40 5.76
N VAL A 87 -7.26 -6.43 7.05
CA VAL A 87 -8.52 -6.97 7.59
C VAL A 87 -9.71 -6.16 7.08
N ALA A 88 -9.66 -4.83 7.16
CA ALA A 88 -10.73 -3.96 6.69
C ALA A 88 -10.95 -4.07 5.18
N GLN A 89 -9.89 -4.14 4.38
CA GLN A 89 -10.00 -4.23 2.92
C GLN A 89 -10.55 -5.58 2.47
N LEU A 90 -9.97 -6.69 2.95
CA LEU A 90 -10.24 -8.02 2.42
C LEU A 90 -11.50 -8.66 3.00
N LEU A 91 -11.99 -8.18 4.15
CA LEU A 91 -13.28 -8.61 4.71
C LEU A 91 -14.46 -7.71 4.33
N PHE A 92 -14.22 -6.60 3.64
CA PHE A 92 -15.28 -5.66 3.27
C PHE A 92 -16.33 -6.32 2.37
N GLY A 93 -17.60 -6.19 2.75
CA GLY A 93 -18.74 -6.75 1.99
C GLY A 93 -18.95 -8.26 2.13
N LEU A 94 -18.18 -8.97 2.97
CA LEU A 94 -18.40 -10.39 3.23
C LEU A 94 -19.50 -10.62 4.28
N ASP A 95 -20.49 -11.45 3.94
CA ASP A 95 -21.65 -11.77 4.81
C ASP A 95 -21.26 -12.51 6.11
N ARG A 96 -20.14 -13.23 6.12
CA ARG A 96 -19.69 -14.08 7.24
C ARG A 96 -18.20 -13.91 7.52
N ALA A 97 -17.77 -12.68 7.71
CA ALA A 97 -16.42 -12.42 8.19
C ALA A 97 -16.30 -12.80 9.67
N ASP A 98 -15.20 -13.46 10.02
CA ASP A 98 -14.92 -13.89 11.38
C ASP A 98 -13.42 -13.77 11.69
N ARG A 99 -13.11 -14.04 12.95
CA ARG A 99 -11.76 -13.98 13.49
C ARG A 99 -10.78 -14.91 12.79
N ASP A 100 -11.20 -16.10 12.37
CA ASP A 100 -10.33 -17.09 11.73
C ASP A 100 -9.92 -16.62 10.32
N LYS A 101 -10.84 -15.96 9.61
CA LYS A 101 -10.51 -15.29 8.34
C LYS A 101 -9.56 -14.12 8.54
N ALA A 102 -9.74 -13.33 9.60
CA ALA A 102 -8.79 -12.26 9.92
C ALA A 102 -7.38 -12.81 10.23
N ASP A 103 -7.27 -13.88 11.01
CA ASP A 103 -5.99 -14.58 11.26
C ASP A 103 -5.35 -15.05 9.95
N SER A 104 -6.13 -15.70 9.09
CA SER A 104 -5.68 -16.21 7.80
C SER A 104 -5.15 -15.09 6.90
N ILE A 105 -5.86 -13.98 6.79
CA ILE A 105 -5.43 -12.79 6.03
C ILE A 105 -4.07 -12.31 6.53
N LEU A 106 -3.92 -12.10 7.83
CA LEU A 106 -2.66 -11.59 8.39
C LEU A 106 -1.49 -12.55 8.11
N ARG A 107 -1.71 -13.86 8.26
CA ARG A 107 -0.66 -14.86 7.99
C ARG A 107 -0.28 -14.93 6.52
N HIS A 108 -1.25 -14.95 5.61
CA HIS A 108 -0.98 -15.04 4.16
C HIS A 108 -0.27 -13.81 3.60
N HIS A 109 -0.44 -12.65 4.22
CA HIS A 109 0.23 -11.41 3.84
C HIS A 109 1.54 -11.15 4.61
N GLY A 110 2.03 -12.12 5.40
CA GLY A 110 3.27 -11.95 6.17
C GLY A 110 3.15 -10.96 7.34
N LEU A 111 1.92 -10.58 7.72
CA LEU A 111 1.59 -9.71 8.86
C LEU A 111 1.29 -10.52 10.13
N GLY A 112 1.50 -11.84 10.09
CA GLY A 112 1.23 -12.77 11.18
C GLY A 112 2.40 -12.96 12.16
N GLU A 113 3.50 -12.22 12.02
CA GLU A 113 4.64 -12.35 12.94
C GLU A 113 4.25 -11.90 14.36
N GLY A 114 4.43 -12.77 15.35
CA GLY A 114 3.98 -12.52 16.72
C GLY A 114 2.46 -12.59 16.91
N LEU A 115 1.69 -13.01 15.89
CA LEU A 115 0.24 -13.14 15.96
C LEU A 115 -0.15 -14.33 16.84
N THR A 116 -0.80 -14.01 17.95
CA THR A 116 -1.43 -14.95 18.89
C THR A 116 -2.92 -14.64 19.01
N ASP A 117 -3.67 -15.56 19.62
CA ASP A 117 -5.08 -15.33 19.94
C ASP A 117 -5.33 -14.05 20.74
N ARG A 118 -4.41 -13.74 21.66
CA ARG A 118 -4.49 -12.55 22.50
C ARG A 118 -4.27 -11.28 21.69
N THR A 119 -3.24 -11.25 20.83
CA THR A 119 -2.92 -10.05 20.04
C THR A 119 -3.95 -9.80 18.95
N LEU A 120 -4.47 -10.86 18.32
CA LEU A 120 -5.57 -10.75 17.37
C LEU A 120 -6.84 -10.19 18.04
N GLY A 121 -7.23 -10.73 19.19
CA GLY A 121 -8.38 -10.23 19.94
C GLY A 121 -8.22 -8.76 20.37
N ALA A 122 -7.02 -8.38 20.82
CA ALA A 122 -6.71 -6.99 21.16
C ALA A 122 -6.81 -6.06 19.94
N MET A 123 -6.28 -6.47 18.79
CA MET A 123 -6.36 -5.70 17.55
C MET A 123 -7.80 -5.52 17.06
N LEU A 124 -8.60 -6.59 17.03
CA LEU A 124 -10.00 -6.51 16.61
C LEU A 124 -10.85 -5.66 17.57
N THR A 125 -10.56 -5.73 18.87
CA THR A 125 -11.21 -4.86 19.87
C THR A 125 -10.83 -3.40 19.67
N LEU A 126 -9.57 -3.11 19.32
CA LEU A 126 -9.11 -1.75 19.01
C LEU A 126 -9.78 -1.22 17.74
N MET A 127 -9.82 -2.01 16.66
CA MET A 127 -10.52 -1.67 15.42
C MET A 127 -12.01 -1.41 15.68
N HIS A 128 -12.63 -2.17 16.57
CA HIS A 128 -14.02 -1.93 16.99
C HIS A 128 -14.20 -0.64 17.78
N THR A 129 -13.28 -0.34 18.69
CA THR A 129 -13.30 0.91 19.48
C THR A 129 -13.14 2.15 18.60
N ALA A 130 -12.47 2.01 17.46
CA ALA A 130 -12.22 3.07 16.50
C ALA A 130 -13.24 3.11 15.34
N ASP A 131 -14.36 2.39 15.45
CA ASP A 131 -15.42 2.33 14.43
C ASP A 131 -14.96 1.86 13.03
N VAL A 132 -13.86 1.10 12.94
CA VAL A 132 -13.42 0.45 11.69
C VAL A 132 -14.28 -0.77 11.40
N ILE A 133 -14.62 -1.52 12.45
CA ILE A 133 -15.41 -2.77 12.38
C ILE A 133 -16.42 -2.87 13.52
N GLU A 134 -17.47 -3.66 13.34
CA GLU A 134 -18.18 -4.29 14.46
C GLU A 134 -17.51 -5.63 14.77
N TYR A 135 -17.19 -5.89 16.04
CA TYR A 135 -16.58 -7.15 16.48
C TYR A 135 -17.30 -7.72 17.69
N THR A 136 -17.68 -9.01 17.62
CA THR A 136 -18.31 -9.72 18.76
C THR A 136 -17.33 -10.75 19.35
N PRO A 137 -16.68 -10.49 20.50
CA PRO A 137 -15.66 -11.38 21.06
C PRO A 137 -16.13 -12.82 21.32
N LYS A 138 -17.41 -12.99 21.68
CA LYS A 138 -17.99 -14.31 22.01
C LYS A 138 -18.14 -15.22 20.78
N SER A 139 -18.56 -14.68 19.64
CA SER A 139 -18.76 -15.44 18.41
C SER A 139 -17.59 -15.32 17.44
N GLY A 140 -16.70 -14.34 17.64
CA GLY A 140 -15.65 -14.00 16.70
C GLY A 140 -16.15 -13.30 15.42
N ALA A 141 -17.43 -12.96 15.33
CA ALA A 141 -18.02 -12.33 14.15
C ALA A 141 -17.47 -10.92 13.93
N ILE A 142 -17.17 -10.60 12.67
CA ILE A 142 -16.66 -9.30 12.21
C ILE A 142 -17.58 -8.77 11.13
N LYS A 143 -17.88 -7.46 11.17
CA LYS A 143 -18.48 -6.73 10.05
C LYS A 143 -17.67 -5.46 9.84
N VAL A 144 -17.16 -5.27 8.63
CA VAL A 144 -16.39 -4.05 8.30
C VAL A 144 -17.35 -2.88 8.15
N LEU A 145 -17.08 -1.79 8.85
CA LEU A 145 -17.86 -0.55 8.81
C LEU A 145 -17.30 0.43 7.78
N ASP A 146 -15.97 0.53 7.71
CA ASP A 146 -15.27 1.39 6.77
C ASP A 146 -14.10 0.65 6.10
N SER A 147 -13.87 0.97 4.84
CA SER A 147 -12.83 0.39 4.00
C SER A 147 -12.39 1.37 2.93
N ALA A 148 -11.09 1.38 2.64
CA ALA A 148 -10.51 2.25 1.62
C ALA A 148 -10.97 1.94 0.18
N VAL A 149 -11.70 0.83 -0.06
CA VAL A 149 -12.21 0.43 -1.38
C VAL A 149 -13.03 1.54 -2.06
N GLY A 150 -13.73 2.37 -1.30
CA GLY A 150 -14.51 3.52 -1.81
C GLY A 150 -13.85 4.89 -1.67
N ALA A 151 -12.66 4.98 -1.07
CA ALA A 151 -12.00 6.26 -0.83
C ALA A 151 -11.64 6.98 -2.14
N ALA A 152 -11.59 8.31 -2.14
CA ALA A 152 -11.21 9.07 -3.35
C ALA A 152 -9.76 8.79 -3.77
N LEU A 153 -8.84 8.75 -2.79
CA LEU A 153 -7.44 8.42 -3.00
C LEU A 153 -7.17 6.97 -2.57
N PRO A 154 -6.29 6.24 -3.29
CA PRO A 154 -5.83 4.93 -2.85
C PRO A 154 -5.09 5.00 -1.50
N PRO A 155 -5.35 4.05 -0.58
CA PRO A 155 -4.76 4.05 0.75
C PRO A 155 -3.26 3.77 0.71
N ARG A 156 -2.58 3.98 1.83
CA ARG A 156 -1.13 3.77 1.95
C ARG A 156 -0.71 2.32 1.64
N SER A 157 -1.52 1.36 2.06
CA SER A 157 -1.34 -0.08 1.84
C SER A 157 -2.56 -0.66 1.16
N ILE A 158 -2.35 -1.37 0.06
CA ILE A 158 -3.40 -2.05 -0.70
C ILE A 158 -3.03 -3.53 -0.81
N PHE A 159 -3.93 -4.41 -0.41
CA PHE A 159 -3.67 -5.85 -0.38
C PHE A 159 -4.27 -6.51 -1.62
N ILE A 160 -3.48 -7.37 -2.27
CA ILE A 160 -3.97 -8.20 -3.38
C ILE A 160 -4.12 -9.64 -2.93
N ALA A 161 -5.23 -10.28 -3.31
CA ALA A 161 -5.52 -11.64 -2.88
C ALA A 161 -6.25 -12.45 -3.96
N PRO A 162 -6.15 -13.79 -3.97
CA PRO A 162 -6.80 -14.65 -4.96
C PRO A 162 -8.33 -14.52 -4.94
N GLU A 163 -8.90 -14.16 -3.79
CA GLU A 163 -10.33 -14.01 -3.56
C GLU A 163 -10.89 -12.72 -4.17
N THR A 164 -10.03 -11.75 -4.53
CA THR A 164 -10.44 -10.45 -5.07
C THR A 164 -9.80 -10.12 -6.43
N PRO A 165 -9.83 -11.05 -7.42
CA PRO A 165 -9.06 -10.92 -8.65
C PRO A 165 -9.47 -9.71 -9.51
N TYR A 166 -10.74 -9.33 -9.47
CA TYR A 166 -11.20 -8.09 -10.10
C TYR A 166 -10.72 -6.85 -9.33
N GLY A 167 -10.84 -6.88 -8.00
CA GLY A 167 -10.39 -5.81 -7.11
C GLY A 167 -8.90 -5.51 -7.26
N ASN A 168 -8.05 -6.53 -7.40
CA ASN A 168 -6.61 -6.37 -7.63
C ASN A 168 -6.32 -5.50 -8.87
N LYS A 169 -7.01 -5.76 -9.97
CA LYS A 169 -6.87 -4.99 -11.22
C LYS A 169 -7.45 -3.58 -11.09
N ALA A 170 -8.58 -3.44 -10.39
CA ALA A 170 -9.17 -2.13 -10.11
C ALA A 170 -8.21 -1.26 -9.30
N TRP A 171 -7.53 -1.82 -8.31
CA TRP A 171 -6.52 -1.11 -7.53
C TRP A 171 -5.33 -0.65 -8.36
N LEU A 172 -4.79 -1.49 -9.24
CA LEU A 172 -3.72 -1.09 -10.15
C LEU A 172 -4.12 0.11 -11.01
N ARG A 173 -5.34 0.11 -11.57
CA ARG A 173 -5.85 1.26 -12.34
C ARG A 173 -5.99 2.50 -11.49
N ARG A 174 -6.49 2.37 -10.26
CA ARG A 174 -6.60 3.49 -9.32
C ARG A 174 -5.24 4.08 -8.96
N LEU A 175 -4.20 3.25 -8.81
CA LEU A 175 -2.82 3.69 -8.59
C LEU A 175 -2.25 4.44 -9.80
N LEU A 176 -2.54 3.99 -11.01
CA LEU A 176 -2.13 4.70 -12.22
C LEU A 176 -2.92 6.01 -12.41
N GLY A 177 -4.19 6.03 -12.00
CA GLY A 177 -5.08 7.19 -12.11
C GLY A 177 -4.83 8.30 -11.08
N GLU A 178 -4.10 8.02 -9.98
CA GLU A 178 -3.67 9.06 -9.03
C GLU A 178 -2.37 9.77 -9.47
N ALA A 179 -1.68 9.26 -10.49
CA ALA A 179 -0.39 9.77 -10.92
C ALA A 179 -0.51 11.14 -11.57
N THR A 180 0.47 12.01 -11.29
CA THR A 180 0.64 13.31 -11.95
C THR A 180 2.04 13.47 -12.50
N GLY A 181 2.19 14.32 -13.53
CA GLY A 181 3.46 14.63 -14.17
C GLY A 181 3.89 13.50 -15.11
N HIS A 182 4.32 12.38 -14.53
CA HIS A 182 4.86 11.21 -15.22
C HIS A 182 4.43 9.90 -14.57
N VAL A 183 4.61 8.80 -15.29
CA VAL A 183 4.55 7.44 -14.74
C VAL A 183 5.81 6.69 -15.13
N HIS A 184 6.68 6.39 -14.16
CA HIS A 184 7.85 5.54 -14.32
C HIS A 184 7.57 4.18 -13.68
N TRP A 185 7.41 3.15 -14.52
CA TRP A 185 7.07 1.80 -14.08
C TRP A 185 8.24 0.84 -14.28
N LEU A 186 8.88 0.45 -13.17
CA LEU A 186 9.87 -0.62 -13.13
C LEU A 186 9.21 -1.96 -12.77
N ASP A 187 9.11 -2.88 -13.73
CA ASP A 187 8.80 -4.28 -13.46
C ASP A 187 9.67 -5.19 -14.32
N LYS A 188 10.59 -5.92 -13.68
CA LYS A 188 11.44 -6.92 -14.34
C LYS A 188 10.66 -7.92 -15.18
N HIS A 189 9.44 -8.26 -14.75
CA HIS A 189 8.57 -9.23 -15.39
C HIS A 189 7.33 -8.55 -15.98
N PHE A 190 7.47 -7.30 -16.45
CA PHE A 190 6.37 -6.55 -17.05
C PHE A 190 5.70 -7.38 -18.16
N MET A 191 4.37 -7.46 -18.13
CA MET A 191 3.58 -8.22 -19.10
C MET A 191 2.73 -7.27 -19.94
N PRO A 192 2.63 -7.45 -21.27
CA PRO A 192 1.82 -6.59 -22.15
C PRO A 192 0.34 -6.46 -21.76
N VAL A 193 -0.20 -7.36 -20.93
CA VAL A 193 -1.57 -7.25 -20.39
C VAL A 193 -1.77 -6.00 -19.50
N ALA A 194 -0.69 -5.45 -18.93
CA ALA A 194 -0.74 -4.20 -18.17
C ALA A 194 -0.99 -2.96 -19.04
N PHE A 195 -0.84 -3.07 -20.37
CA PHE A 195 -1.19 -1.97 -21.29
C PHE A 195 -2.66 -1.56 -21.17
N ASP A 196 -3.56 -2.50 -20.89
CA ASP A 196 -4.97 -2.21 -20.65
C ASP A 196 -5.13 -1.27 -19.43
N ALA A 197 -4.40 -1.53 -18.35
CA ALA A 197 -4.45 -0.70 -17.15
C ALA A 197 -3.91 0.72 -17.39
N ILE A 198 -2.83 0.85 -18.17
CA ILE A 198 -2.26 2.16 -18.57
C ILE A 198 -3.27 2.92 -19.43
N TRP A 199 -3.83 2.28 -20.45
CA TRP A 199 -4.79 2.90 -21.36
C TRP A 199 -6.04 3.41 -20.65
N GLU A 200 -6.58 2.61 -19.72
CA GLU A 200 -7.78 2.95 -18.94
C GLU A 200 -7.54 4.09 -17.95
N ALA A 201 -6.38 4.12 -17.30
CA ALA A 201 -6.14 4.97 -16.13
C ALA A 201 -5.41 6.29 -16.42
N VAL A 202 -4.53 6.33 -17.44
CA VAL A 202 -3.70 7.51 -17.69
C VAL A 202 -4.50 8.64 -18.34
N ASP A 203 -4.55 9.77 -17.65
CA ASP A 203 -5.15 11.03 -18.11
C ASP A 203 -4.07 11.96 -18.68
N GLY A 204 -4.15 12.26 -19.97
CA GLY A 204 -3.20 13.14 -20.67
C GLY A 204 -3.24 14.60 -20.24
N THR A 205 -4.23 15.02 -19.44
CA THR A 205 -4.25 16.35 -18.80
C THR A 205 -3.34 16.40 -17.57
N LEU A 206 -3.11 15.27 -16.89
CA LEU A 206 -2.35 15.16 -15.65
C LEU A 206 -0.95 14.55 -15.86
N VAL A 207 -0.83 13.60 -16.78
CA VAL A 207 0.41 12.86 -17.07
C VAL A 207 0.86 13.18 -18.49
N LYS A 208 2.16 13.45 -18.68
CA LYS A 208 2.75 13.74 -20.00
C LYS A 208 3.64 12.65 -20.54
N GLU A 209 4.17 11.80 -19.67
CA GLU A 209 5.04 10.70 -20.06
C GLU A 209 4.75 9.43 -19.25
N VAL A 210 4.89 8.30 -19.91
CA VAL A 210 4.83 6.97 -19.32
C VAL A 210 6.07 6.20 -19.78
N HIS A 211 6.95 5.87 -18.86
CA HIS A 211 8.15 5.10 -19.12
C HIS A 211 8.07 3.75 -18.42
N VAL A 212 8.07 2.68 -19.22
CA VAL A 212 8.07 1.30 -18.73
C VAL A 212 9.46 0.72 -18.88
N LEU A 213 10.02 0.18 -17.81
CA LEU A 213 11.32 -0.49 -17.81
C LEU A 213 11.18 -1.94 -17.33
N SER A 214 11.65 -2.89 -18.15
CA SER A 214 11.58 -4.32 -17.85
C SER A 214 12.83 -5.08 -18.29
N LEU A 215 12.92 -6.36 -17.90
CA LEU A 215 13.81 -7.29 -18.62
C LEU A 215 13.19 -7.62 -19.98
N ARG A 216 13.99 -8.17 -20.89
CA ARG A 216 13.46 -8.80 -22.11
C ARG A 216 13.08 -10.25 -21.82
N LEU A 217 11.82 -10.58 -21.99
CA LEU A 217 11.24 -11.89 -21.68
C LEU A 217 10.77 -12.61 -22.95
N ALA A 218 10.60 -13.93 -22.87
CA ALA A 218 10.05 -14.72 -23.98
C ALA A 218 8.64 -14.26 -24.39
N ASP A 219 7.81 -13.82 -23.42
CA ASP A 219 6.45 -13.30 -23.66
C ASP A 219 6.44 -11.95 -24.40
N HIS A 220 7.60 -11.32 -24.56
CA HIS A 220 7.75 -10.09 -25.35
C HIS A 220 8.05 -10.39 -26.82
N GLU A 221 8.37 -11.64 -27.15
CA GLU A 221 8.74 -12.01 -28.51
C GLU A 221 7.51 -12.18 -29.41
N GLY A 222 7.70 -11.85 -30.68
CA GLY A 222 6.67 -11.97 -31.72
C GLY A 222 5.87 -10.69 -31.98
N ARG A 223 5.01 -10.77 -33.01
CA ARG A 223 4.35 -9.58 -33.57
C ARG A 223 3.27 -8.97 -32.68
N ARG A 224 2.64 -9.76 -31.80
CA ARG A 224 1.49 -9.31 -31.00
C ARG A 224 1.88 -8.30 -29.92
N PRO A 225 2.87 -8.55 -29.03
CA PRO A 225 3.31 -7.56 -28.05
C PRO A 225 3.74 -6.23 -28.70
N ILE A 226 4.50 -6.29 -29.80
CA ILE A 226 4.95 -5.11 -30.55
C ILE A 226 3.78 -4.34 -31.13
N ARG A 227 2.82 -5.04 -31.76
CA ARG A 227 1.63 -4.39 -32.31
C ARG A 227 0.84 -3.69 -31.21
N ASN A 228 0.57 -4.39 -30.11
CA ASN A 228 -0.16 -3.82 -28.97
C ASN A 228 0.56 -2.59 -28.38
N TYR A 229 1.88 -2.65 -28.23
CA TYR A 229 2.67 -1.51 -27.79
C TYR A 229 2.54 -0.32 -28.75
N ARG A 230 2.72 -0.53 -30.07
CA ARG A 230 2.61 0.53 -31.08
C ARG A 230 1.21 1.12 -31.18
N ASP A 231 0.18 0.29 -31.05
CA ASP A 231 -1.21 0.75 -31.01
C ASP A 231 -1.44 1.63 -29.78
N LEU A 232 -0.96 1.21 -28.60
CA LEU A 232 -1.07 2.01 -27.38
C LEU A 232 -0.30 3.34 -27.47
N VAL A 233 0.92 3.34 -28.02
CA VAL A 233 1.70 4.57 -28.25
C VAL A 233 0.92 5.55 -29.13
N ARG A 234 0.27 5.06 -30.20
CA ARG A 234 -0.56 5.90 -31.07
C ARG A 234 -1.76 6.49 -30.32
N GLU A 235 -2.44 5.68 -29.51
CA GLU A 235 -3.62 6.15 -28.78
C GLU A 235 -3.27 7.14 -27.67
N LEU A 236 -2.18 6.91 -26.92
CA LEU A 236 -1.71 7.82 -25.87
C LEU A 236 -1.10 9.10 -26.42
N SER A 237 -0.38 9.05 -27.55
CA SER A 237 0.09 10.28 -28.21
C SER A 237 -1.06 11.17 -28.68
N GLY A 238 -2.19 10.58 -29.08
CA GLY A 238 -3.44 11.33 -29.33
C GLY A 238 -4.00 12.05 -28.10
N ARG A 239 -3.63 11.62 -26.89
CA ARG A 239 -3.93 12.28 -25.60
C ARG A 239 -2.81 13.22 -25.14
N GLY A 240 -1.74 13.38 -25.92
CA GLY A 240 -0.57 14.18 -25.55
C GLY A 240 0.35 13.50 -24.52
N VAL A 241 0.35 12.16 -24.48
CA VAL A 241 1.19 11.35 -23.58
C VAL A 241 2.27 10.62 -24.39
N ASP A 242 3.54 10.80 -24.04
CA ASP A 242 4.67 10.04 -24.60
C ASP A 242 4.82 8.71 -23.85
N LEU A 243 4.54 7.59 -24.52
CA LEU A 243 4.75 6.25 -23.96
C LEU A 243 6.04 5.64 -24.54
N ARG A 244 6.97 5.26 -23.66
CA ARG A 244 8.16 4.49 -24.04
C ARG A 244 8.30 3.23 -23.22
N TRP A 245 8.59 2.13 -23.88
CA TRP A 245 8.96 0.88 -23.23
C TRP A 245 10.40 0.53 -23.56
N HIS A 246 11.22 0.37 -22.53
CA HIS A 246 12.61 0.01 -22.62
C HIS A 246 12.88 -1.34 -21.94
N THR A 247 13.94 -2.01 -22.41
CA THR A 247 14.47 -3.24 -21.83
C THR A 247 15.88 -3.04 -21.32
N ILE A 248 16.20 -3.66 -20.19
CA ILE A 248 17.53 -3.61 -19.57
C ILE A 248 18.07 -5.03 -19.32
N ASP A 249 19.39 -5.17 -19.41
CA ASP A 249 20.07 -6.43 -19.15
C ASP A 249 19.94 -6.84 -17.68
N SER A 250 19.57 -8.11 -17.45
CA SER A 250 19.40 -8.66 -16.09
C SER A 250 20.63 -8.52 -15.19
N SER A 251 21.83 -8.49 -15.77
CA SER A 251 23.10 -8.33 -15.04
C SER A 251 23.23 -6.98 -14.36
N LEU A 252 22.61 -5.93 -14.91
CA LEU A 252 22.63 -4.57 -14.37
C LEU A 252 21.63 -4.38 -13.22
N MET A 253 20.67 -5.30 -13.09
CA MET A 253 19.60 -5.22 -12.09
C MET A 253 19.65 -6.35 -11.04
N LYS A 254 20.73 -7.13 -10.95
CA LYS A 254 20.78 -8.32 -10.08
C LYS A 254 20.43 -8.05 -8.62
N GLY A 255 20.81 -6.88 -8.09
CA GLY A 255 20.56 -6.50 -6.69
C GLY A 255 19.13 -6.07 -6.36
N THR A 256 18.33 -5.70 -7.35
CA THR A 256 17.03 -5.04 -7.12
C THR A 256 15.89 -6.04 -7.33
N HIS A 257 15.22 -6.47 -6.28
CA HIS A 257 14.03 -7.33 -6.40
C HIS A 257 12.71 -6.56 -6.38
N ASP A 258 12.80 -5.29 -6.02
CA ASP A 258 11.66 -4.39 -5.93
C ASP A 258 11.16 -3.97 -7.30
N ARG A 259 9.91 -3.55 -7.31
CA ARG A 259 9.19 -3.06 -8.48
C ARG A 259 8.42 -1.84 -8.04
N TRP A 260 8.40 -0.83 -8.88
CA TRP A 260 7.81 0.44 -8.51
C TRP A 260 6.99 1.03 -9.63
N ILE A 261 5.94 1.75 -9.22
CA ILE A 261 5.28 2.75 -10.04
C ILE A 261 5.60 4.08 -9.37
N LEU A 262 6.33 4.94 -10.07
CA LEU A 262 6.71 6.27 -9.60
C LEU A 262 5.96 7.32 -10.43
N ALA A 263 5.56 8.38 -9.78
CA ALA A 263 4.95 9.56 -10.35
C ALA A 263 5.52 10.80 -9.64
N GLU A 264 5.24 11.99 -10.14
CA GLU A 264 5.71 13.24 -9.52
C GLU A 264 5.23 13.36 -8.06
N ASN A 265 4.02 12.87 -7.78
CA ASN A 265 3.36 12.98 -6.48
C ASN A 265 3.46 11.72 -5.61
N SER A 266 3.93 10.57 -6.12
CA SER A 266 3.91 9.32 -5.35
C SER A 266 4.94 8.29 -5.83
N ALA A 267 5.37 7.43 -4.90
CA ALA A 267 6.13 6.23 -5.21
C ALA A 267 5.44 5.02 -4.59
N ARG A 268 5.06 4.03 -5.40
CA ARG A 268 4.39 2.80 -4.96
C ARG A 268 5.32 1.62 -5.19
N ASN A 269 5.61 0.84 -4.15
CA ASN A 269 6.10 -0.54 -4.34
C ASN A 269 4.92 -1.40 -4.78
N VAL A 270 5.09 -2.18 -5.83
CA VAL A 270 4.03 -3.01 -6.41
C VAL A 270 4.50 -4.45 -6.62
N PRO A 271 3.61 -5.45 -6.58
CA PRO A 271 3.93 -6.78 -7.06
C PRO A 271 4.14 -6.78 -8.58
N ASN A 272 4.70 -7.87 -9.12
CA ASN A 272 4.73 -8.01 -10.58
C ASN A 272 3.32 -8.05 -11.17
N VAL A 273 3.19 -7.63 -12.43
CA VAL A 273 1.90 -7.61 -13.14
C VAL A 273 1.19 -8.97 -13.05
N ASN A 274 1.93 -10.07 -13.22
CA ASN A 274 1.35 -11.41 -13.17
C ASN A 274 0.72 -11.73 -11.80
N ALA A 275 1.37 -11.36 -10.69
CA ALA A 275 0.85 -11.54 -9.34
C ALA A 275 -0.43 -10.74 -9.10
N ILE A 276 -0.51 -9.51 -9.62
CA ILE A 276 -1.75 -8.69 -9.57
C ILE A 276 -2.88 -9.39 -10.34
N TYR A 277 -2.60 -9.84 -11.55
CA TYR A 277 -3.61 -10.40 -12.45
C TYR A 277 -4.06 -11.82 -12.09
N THR A 278 -3.16 -12.63 -11.51
CA THR A 278 -3.45 -13.98 -11.01
C THR A 278 -3.92 -13.99 -9.55
N GLY A 279 -3.80 -12.85 -8.87
CA GLY A 279 -4.20 -12.68 -7.48
C GLY A 279 -3.32 -13.42 -6.49
N GLN A 280 -1.99 -13.38 -6.64
CA GLN A 280 -1.12 -13.88 -5.56
C GLN A 280 -1.23 -12.97 -4.33
N HIS A 281 -1.11 -13.52 -3.11
CA HIS A 281 -1.06 -12.71 -1.90
C HIS A 281 0.14 -11.75 -1.93
N SER A 282 -0.13 -10.46 -1.90
CA SER A 282 0.91 -9.42 -1.89
C SER A 282 0.33 -8.07 -1.45
N GLU A 283 1.16 -7.04 -1.47
CA GLU A 283 0.82 -5.67 -1.08
C GLU A 283 1.35 -4.68 -2.13
N MET A 284 0.56 -3.67 -2.46
CA MET A 284 1.01 -2.43 -3.10
C MET A 284 1.09 -1.36 -2.02
N SER A 285 2.28 -0.83 -1.76
CA SER A 285 2.52 0.07 -0.62
C SER A 285 3.16 1.40 -1.06
N LEU A 286 2.76 2.48 -0.39
CA LEU A 286 3.36 3.80 -0.61
C LEU A 286 4.74 3.87 0.07
N SER A 287 5.73 4.30 -0.71
CA SER A 287 7.10 4.56 -0.29
C SER A 287 7.31 6.03 0.09
N SER A 288 8.10 6.27 1.13
CA SER A 288 8.58 7.60 1.51
C SER A 288 9.79 8.07 0.70
N ASN A 289 10.39 7.20 -0.13
CA ASN A 289 11.70 7.42 -0.73
C ASN A 289 11.62 7.79 -2.22
N LEU A 290 10.62 8.58 -2.62
CA LEU A 290 10.38 8.92 -4.04
C LEU A 290 11.64 9.43 -4.75
N ALA A 291 12.33 10.43 -4.18
CA ALA A 291 13.51 11.03 -4.81
C ALA A 291 14.67 10.04 -5.03
N GLU A 292 14.89 9.12 -4.08
CA GLU A 292 15.91 8.08 -4.22
C GLU A 292 15.53 7.09 -5.32
N LEU A 293 14.26 6.64 -5.33
CA LEU A 293 13.75 5.69 -6.31
C LEU A 293 13.74 6.25 -7.73
N GLU A 294 13.44 7.54 -7.90
CA GLU A 294 13.58 8.23 -9.20
C GLU A 294 15.03 8.24 -9.69
N GLY A 295 15.99 8.53 -8.81
CA GLY A 295 17.41 8.46 -9.15
C GLY A 295 17.85 7.06 -9.59
N VAL A 296 17.36 6.03 -8.91
CA VAL A 296 17.59 4.63 -9.29
C VAL A 296 16.95 4.32 -10.64
N PHE A 297 15.68 4.70 -10.86
CA PHE A 297 14.99 4.49 -12.13
C PHE A 297 15.72 5.15 -13.29
N ALA A 298 16.08 6.43 -13.16
CA ALA A 298 16.82 7.19 -14.16
C ALA A 298 18.14 6.51 -14.54
N SER A 299 18.90 6.03 -13.54
CA SER A 299 20.15 5.30 -13.79
C SER A 299 19.95 4.04 -14.63
N TYR A 300 18.88 3.28 -14.37
CA TYR A 300 18.56 2.10 -15.16
C TYR A 300 18.05 2.46 -16.55
N TRP A 301 17.26 3.53 -16.65
CA TRP A 301 16.75 4.05 -17.91
C TRP A 301 17.89 4.43 -18.86
N ASP A 302 18.92 5.13 -18.36
CA ASP A 302 20.09 5.53 -19.16
C ASP A 302 20.89 4.34 -19.73
N MET A 303 20.85 3.19 -19.05
CA MET A 303 21.53 1.96 -19.48
C MET A 303 20.63 1.02 -20.30
N SER A 304 19.36 1.37 -20.42
CA SER A 304 18.35 0.55 -21.11
C SER A 304 18.34 0.79 -22.62
N LYS A 305 17.61 -0.03 -23.36
CA LYS A 305 17.42 0.09 -24.80
C LYS A 305 15.93 0.12 -25.14
N PRO A 306 15.49 0.90 -26.15
CA PRO A 306 14.11 0.85 -26.62
C PRO A 306 13.69 -0.58 -26.96
N PHE A 307 12.46 -0.95 -26.59
CA PHE A 307 11.94 -2.30 -26.78
C PHE A 307 11.85 -2.70 -28.26
N ASP A 308 11.50 -1.75 -29.13
CA ASP A 308 11.18 -1.98 -30.54
C ASP A 308 12.34 -1.68 -31.51
N ASP A 309 13.51 -1.29 -31.01
CA ASP A 309 14.71 -0.95 -31.81
C ASP A 309 15.33 -2.13 -32.60
N GLN A 310 14.81 -3.35 -32.46
CA GLN A 310 15.44 -4.56 -33.01
C GLN A 310 14.53 -5.46 -33.85
N GLN A 311 13.31 -5.03 -34.22
CA GLN A 311 12.39 -5.87 -35.01
C GLN A 311 11.80 -5.10 -36.20
N ILE A 312 12.63 -4.96 -37.24
CA ILE A 312 12.22 -4.71 -38.63
C ILE A 312 12.28 -6.04 -39.38
#